data_AF-A0A1K2G0R1-F1
#
_entry.id   AF-A0A1K2G0R1-F1
#
_cell.length_a   1.000
_cell.length_b   1.000
_cell.length_c   1.000
_cell.angle_alpha   90.00
_cell.angle_beta   90.00
_cell.angle_gamma   90.00
#
_symmetry.space_group_name_H-M   'P 1'
#
loop_
_entity.id
_entity.type
_entity.pdbx_description
1 polymer ?
#
loop_
_entity_poly.entity_id
_entity_poly.type
_entity_poly.pdbx_seq_one_letter_code
_entity_poly.pdbx_strand_id
1 'polypeptide(L)' 'MGLFSRKSTPEPARNEEMVELGREYAIARRHRDTRAMNRIMRQVGNDKDVTDLSDFRAGQESYDSIPPIPRGRNRRG' A
#
# COMPACT_ATOMS: atom_id res chain seq x y z
N MET A 1 -1.02 -38.01 -0.19
CA MET A 1 -0.87 -37.30 1.11
C MET A 1 0.02 -36.09 0.84
N GLY A 2 -0.35 -34.83 1.03
CA GLY A 2 -1.54 -34.26 1.66
C GLY A 2 -1.96 -32.97 0.97
N LEU A 3 -3.25 -32.69 1.08
CA LEU A 3 -3.90 -31.48 0.60
C LEU A 3 -3.50 -30.32 1.50
N PHE A 4 -2.80 -29.32 0.96
CA PHE A 4 -2.58 -28.06 1.65
C PHE A 4 -3.89 -27.26 1.70
N SER A 5 -4.77 -27.65 2.61
CA SER A 5 -5.93 -26.84 2.98
C SER A 5 -5.43 -25.69 3.85
N ARG A 6 -5.28 -24.51 3.24
CA ARG A 6 -5.05 -23.28 3.99
C ARG A 6 -6.36 -22.97 4.71
N LYS A 7 -6.41 -23.21 6.02
CA LYS A 7 -7.53 -22.82 6.87
C LYS A 7 -7.68 -21.29 6.76
N SER A 8 -8.76 -20.83 6.16
CA SER A 8 -9.19 -19.44 6.28
C SER A 8 -9.71 -19.24 7.70
N THR A 9 -8.81 -18.82 8.58
CA THR A 9 -9.17 -18.20 9.85
C THR A 9 -9.98 -16.94 9.51
N PRO A 10 -11.13 -16.66 10.16
CA PRO A 10 -11.72 -15.33 10.10
C PRO A 10 -10.85 -14.42 10.98
N GLU A 11 -9.67 -14.06 10.48
CA GLU A 11 -9.00 -12.84 10.92
C GLU A 11 -9.98 -11.67 10.64
N PRO A 12 -10.01 -10.61 11.47
CA PRO A 12 -10.83 -9.44 11.15
C PRO A 12 -10.51 -9.08 9.69
N ALA A 13 -11.54 -9.04 8.85
CA ALA A 13 -11.38 -8.98 7.41
C ALA A 13 -10.48 -7.79 7.07
N ARG A 14 -9.20 -8.08 6.80
CA ARG A 14 -8.21 -7.08 6.44
C ARG A 14 -8.79 -6.34 5.23
N ASN A 15 -8.94 -5.03 5.32
CA ASN A 15 -9.53 -4.28 4.23
C ASN A 15 -8.48 -4.17 3.12
N GLU A 16 -8.48 -5.13 2.20
CA GLU A 16 -7.50 -5.24 1.11
C GLU A 16 -7.50 -3.96 0.25
N GLU A 17 -8.67 -3.36 0.01
CA GLU A 17 -8.79 -2.10 -0.74
C GLU A 17 -8.06 -0.95 -0.03
N MET A 18 -8.14 -0.88 1.31
CA MET A 18 -7.44 0.14 2.10
C MET A 18 -5.92 -0.07 2.08
N VAL A 19 -5.45 -1.32 2.10
CA VAL A 19 -4.04 -1.65 1.95
C VAL A 19 -3.53 -1.20 0.58
N GLU A 20 -4.30 -1.44 -0.49
CA GLU A 20 -3.95 -1.01 -1.84
C GLU A 20 -3.91 0.52 -1.97
N LEU A 21 -4.90 1.23 -1.42
CA LEU A 21 -4.92 2.70 -1.39
C LEU A 21 -3.69 3.27 -0.66
N GLY A 22 -3.29 2.64 0.45
CA GLY A 22 -2.07 2.98 1.17
C GLY A 22 -0.81 2.84 0.30
N ARG A 23 -0.73 1.75 -0.46
CA ARG A 23 0.37 1.48 -1.39
C ARG A 23 0.42 2.50 -2.53
N GLU A 24 -0.73 2.80 -3.14
CA GLU A 24 -0.86 3.81 -4.19
C GLU A 24 -0.48 5.20 -3.69
N TYR A 25 -0.85 5.55 -2.45
CA TYR A 25 -0.47 6.81 -1.85
C TYR A 25 1.05 6.92 -1.70
N ALA A 26 1.72 5.86 -1.25
CA ALA A 26 3.17 5.83 -1.11
C ALA A 26 3.89 5.95 -2.47
N ILE A 27 3.36 5.29 -3.51
CA ILE A 27 3.82 5.48 -4.90
C ILE A 27 3.68 6.96 -5.30
N ALA A 28 2.49 7.54 -5.15
CA ALA A 28 2.22 8.93 -5.50
C ALA A 28 3.16 9.90 -4.73
N ARG A 29 3.35 9.67 -3.43
CA ARG A 29 4.29 10.43 -2.58
C ARG A 29 5.72 10.36 -3.13
N ARG A 30 6.19 9.17 -3.50
CA ARG A 30 7.53 8.95 -4.07
C ARG A 30 7.72 9.67 -5.40
N HIS A 31 6.66 9.76 -6.19
CA HIS A 31 6.64 10.50 -7.46
C HIS A 31 6.27 11.99 -7.33
N ARG A 32 6.01 12.48 -6.10
CA ARG A 32 5.51 13.84 -5.82
C ARG A 32 4.21 14.19 -6.57
N ASP A 33 3.37 13.21 -6.84
CA ASP A 33 2.06 13.40 -7.47
C ASP A 33 1.01 13.80 -6.43
N THR A 34 0.92 15.10 -6.18
CA THR A 34 -0.03 15.67 -5.20
C THR A 34 -1.49 15.48 -5.61
N ARG A 35 -1.79 15.35 -6.91
CA ARG A 35 -3.16 15.14 -7.39
C ARG A 35 -3.64 13.74 -7.04
N ALA A 36 -2.81 12.74 -7.29
CA ALA A 36 -3.10 11.36 -6.90
C ALA A 36 -3.22 11.23 -5.38
N MET A 37 -2.30 11.83 -4.61
CA MET A 37 -2.36 11.82 -3.14
C MET A 37 -3.68 12.41 -2.61
N ASN A 38 -4.12 13.55 -3.15
CA ASN A 38 -5.37 14.19 -2.74
C ASN A 38 -6.60 13.38 -3.13
N ARG A 39 -6.59 12.74 -4.31
CA ARG A 39 -7.68 11.85 -4.76
C ARG A 39 -7.83 10.66 -3.82
N ILE A 40 -6.73 10.02 -3.47
CA ILE A 40 -6.71 8.84 -2.58
C ILE A 40 -7.20 9.23 -1.18
N MET A 41 -6.72 10.34 -0.62
CA MET A 41 -7.17 10.81 0.70
C MET A 41 -8.67 11.16 0.73
N ARG A 42 -9.23 11.66 -0.37
CA ARG A 42 -10.68 11.88 -0.48
C ARG A 42 -11.46 10.56 -0.55
N GLN A 43 -10.93 9.56 -1.24
CA GLN A 43 -11.55 8.24 -1.30
C GLN A 43 -11.59 7.58 0.09
N VAL A 44 -10.45 7.60 0.79
CA VAL A 44 -10.33 7.13 2.18
C VAL A 44 -11.28 7.88 3.12
N GLY A 45 -11.39 9.20 3.00
CA GLY A 45 -12.27 10.00 3.87
C GLY A 45 -13.76 9.94 3.53
N ASN A 46 -14.12 9.50 2.32
CA ASN A 46 -15.52 9.28 1.92
C ASN A 46 -16.05 7.92 2.38
N ASP A 47 -15.14 6.98 2.65
CA ASP A 47 -15.48 5.65 3.11
C ASP A 47 -15.88 5.72 4.60
N LYS A 48 -17.18 5.58 4.87
CA LYS A 48 -17.74 5.73 6.22
C LYS A 48 -17.55 4.48 7.08
N ASP A 49 -17.20 3.36 6.45
CA ASP A 49 -16.95 2.09 7.11
C ASP A 49 -15.50 1.98 7.58
N VAL A 50 -14.61 2.87 7.12
CA VAL A 50 -13.25 3.02 7.61
C VAL A 50 -13.26 3.62 9.02
N THR A 51 -13.22 2.74 10.01
CA THR A 51 -13.06 3.14 11.43
C THR A 51 -11.58 3.21 11.84
N ASP A 52 -10.69 2.55 11.09
CA ASP A 52 -9.28 2.45 11.38
C ASP A 52 -8.41 2.55 10.11
N LEU A 53 -7.32 3.30 10.20
CA LEU A 53 -6.38 3.53 9.09
C LEU A 53 -5.13 2.65 9.17
N SER A 54 -5.11 1.61 10.03
CA SER A 54 -3.94 0.75 10.17
C SER A 54 -3.65 -0.03 8.89
N ASP A 55 -4.69 -0.48 8.18
CA ASP A 55 -4.54 -1.15 6.88
C ASP A 55 -3.95 -0.23 5.81
N PHE A 56 -4.38 1.03 5.77
CA PHE A 56 -3.81 2.06 4.90
C PHE A 56 -2.34 2.32 5.22
N ARG A 57 -2.01 2.44 6.51
CA ARG A 57 -0.62 2.62 6.96
C ARG A 57 0.25 1.42 6.63
N ALA A 58 -0.27 0.20 6.80
CA ALA A 58 0.42 -1.03 6.44
C ALA A 58 0.72 -1.09 4.92
N GLY A 59 -0.21 -0.63 4.09
CA GLY A 59 -0.01 -0.46 2.65
C GLY A 59 1.11 0.51 2.29
N GLN A 60 1.16 1.66 2.98
CA GLN A 60 2.24 2.64 2.80
C GLN A 60 3.59 2.05 3.18
N GLU A 61 3.69 1.46 4.36
CA GLU A 61 4.92 0.88 4.89
C GLU A 61 5.43 -0.26 4.00
N SER A 62 4.53 -1.10 3.49
CA SER A 62 4.87 -2.18 2.56
C SER A 62 5.48 -1.67 1.25
N TYR A 63 5.17 -0.45 0.81
CA TYR A 63 5.81 0.15 -0.37
C TYR A 63 7.09 0.89 -0.01
N ASP A 64 7.07 1.67 1.07
CA ASP A 64 8.23 2.45 1.53
C ASP A 64 9.40 1.54 1.95
N SER A 65 9.13 0.30 2.35
CA SER A 65 10.16 -0.71 2.63
C SER A 65 10.90 -1.19 1.37
N ILE A 66 10.40 -0.89 0.17
CA ILE A 66 11.04 -1.26 -1.10
C ILE A 66 12.19 -0.28 -1.37
N PRO A 67 13.46 -0.72 -1.27
CA PRO A 67 14.58 0.19 -1.49
C PRO A 67 14.56 0.73 -2.92
N PRO A 68 15.00 1.98 -3.14
CA PRO A 68 15.17 2.49 -4.49
C PRO A 68 16.19 1.64 -5.25
N ILE A 69 15.82 1.23 -6.47
CA ILE A 69 16.75 0.56 -7.38
C ILE A 69 17.93 1.52 -7.59
N PRO A 70 19.16 1.13 -7.20
CA PRO A 70 20.32 1.98 -7.38
C PRO A 70 20.46 2.27 -8.88
N ARG A 71 20.39 3.54 -9.26
CA ARG A 71 20.68 3.96 -10.63
C ARG A 71 22.17 3.72 -10.83
N GLY A 72 22.51 2.59 -11.45
CA GLY A 72 23.87 2.22 -11.80
C GLY A 72 24.52 3.41 -12.50
N ARG A 73 25.39 4.11 -11.78
CA ARG A 73 26.20 5.17 -12.34
C ARG A 73 27.19 4.46 -13.25
N ASN A 74 26.81 4.23 -14.51
CA ASN A 74 27.74 3.94 -15.59
C ASN A 74 28.68 5.15 -15.69
N ARG A 75 29.68 5.20 -14.81
CA ARG A 75 30.92 5.93 -15.06
C ARG A 75 31.56 5.20 -16.22
N ARG A 76 31.24 5.62 -17.45
CA ARG A 76 32.15 5.46 -18.57
C ARG A 76 33.43 6.19 -18.15
N GLY A 77 34.42 5.44 -17.74
CA GLY A 77 35.81 5.86 -17.57
C GLY A 77 36.64 4.95 -18.45
#